data_AF-A0A1G0PBT4-F1
#
_entry.id   AF-A0A1G0PBT4-F1
#
_cell.length_a   1.000
_cell.length_b   1.000
_cell.length_c   1.000
_cell.angle_alpha   90.00
_cell.angle_beta   90.00
_cell.angle_gamma   90.00
#
_symmetry.space_group_name_H-M   'P 1'
#
loop_
_entity.id
_entity.type
_entity.pdbx_description
1 polymer ?
#
loop_
_entity_poly.entity_id
_entity_poly.type
_entity_poly.pdbx_seq_one_letter_code
_entity_poly.pdbx_strand_id
1 'polypeptide(L)'
;MSVSNLYDVLEAKYPNKADRWSYHYKKNEQIDYLLVSKPLHNILANSGVERKGIFKIEEYSNNTIKAFPTVKTYTDSASDHGMVWAEFSF
;
A
#
# COMPACT_ATOMS: atom_id res chain seq x y z
N MET A 1 -10.91 -2.23 7.78
CA MET A 1 -11.94 -1.42 8.48
C MET A 1 -13.25 -1.55 7.70
N SER A 2 -14.43 -1.56 8.34
CA SER A 2 -15.71 -1.52 7.62
C SER A 2 -16.42 -0.22 7.99
N VAL A 3 -16.62 0.64 7.00
CA VAL A 3 -17.39 1.87 7.13
C VAL A 3 -18.51 1.78 6.09
N SER A 4 -19.76 1.99 6.50
CA SER A 4 -20.89 1.83 5.60
C SER A 4 -20.75 2.71 4.35
N ASN A 5 -21.03 2.12 3.18
CA ASN A 5 -20.96 2.77 1.87
C ASN A 5 -19.58 3.29 1.43
N LEU A 6 -18.51 2.85 2.09
CA LEU A 6 -17.14 3.13 1.69
C LEU A 6 -16.39 1.81 1.43
N TYR A 7 -15.64 1.80 0.34
CA TYR A 7 -14.93 0.63 -0.17
C TYR A 7 -13.43 0.92 -0.17
N ASP A 8 -12.63 0.03 0.41
CA ASP A 8 -11.17 0.14 0.41
C ASP A 8 -10.63 -0.25 -0.97
N VAL A 9 -9.91 0.66 -1.64
CA VAL A 9 -9.36 0.41 -2.98
C VAL A 9 -8.34 -0.75 -2.99
N LEU A 10 -7.70 -1.05 -1.86
CA LEU A 10 -6.72 -2.13 -1.77
C LEU A 10 -7.39 -3.50 -1.66
N GLU A 11 -8.65 -3.56 -1.22
CA GLU A 11 -9.42 -4.80 -1.14
C GLU A 11 -9.68 -5.43 -2.51
N ALA A 12 -9.94 -4.59 -3.52
CA ALA A 12 -10.19 -5.05 -4.88
C ALA A 12 -8.98 -5.78 -5.50
N LYS A 13 -7.75 -5.33 -5.18
CA LYS A 13 -6.51 -5.92 -5.72
C LYS A 13 -5.92 -7.01 -4.83
N TYR A 14 -6.03 -6.86 -3.51
CA TYR A 14 -5.40 -7.73 -2.53
C TYR A 14 -6.49 -8.39 -1.67
N PRO A 15 -7.07 -9.52 -2.10
CA PRO A 15 -8.12 -10.18 -1.32
C PRO A 15 -7.60 -10.64 0.06
N ASN A 16 -6.31 -10.98 0.17
CA ASN A 16 -5.66 -11.22 1.44
C ASN A 16 -5.23 -9.90 2.11
N LYS A 17 -5.74 -9.64 3.32
CA LYS A 17 -5.40 -8.44 4.10
C LYS A 17 -3.90 -8.32 4.41
N ALA A 18 -3.18 -9.44 4.52
CA ALA A 18 -1.75 -9.42 4.78
C ALA A 18 -0.95 -8.70 3.69
N ASP A 19 -1.48 -8.64 2.45
CA ASP A 19 -0.81 -8.02 1.30
C ASP A 19 -1.11 -6.51 1.18
N ARG A 20 -2.03 -5.98 2.00
CA ARG A 20 -2.50 -4.58 1.97
C ARG A 20 -1.65 -3.63 2.82
N TRP A 21 -0.61 -4.13 3.47
CA TRP A 21 0.14 -3.34 4.46
C TRP A 21 0.74 -2.07 3.87
N SER A 22 0.64 -0.97 4.59
CA SER A 22 1.21 0.32 4.18
C SER A 22 2.34 0.75 5.09
N TYR A 23 2.55 0.06 6.21
CA TYR A 23 3.50 0.46 7.24
C TYR A 23 4.27 -0.73 7.80
N HIS A 24 5.54 -0.51 8.15
CA HIS A 24 6.35 -1.47 8.90
C HIS A 24 7.12 -0.82 10.06
N TYR A 25 7.00 -1.41 11.25
CA TYR A 25 7.91 -1.14 12.36
C TYR A 25 8.29 -2.41 13.13
N LYS A 26 7.30 -3.14 13.64
CA LYS A 26 7.48 -4.47 14.27
C LYS A 26 6.82 -5.60 13.48
N LYS A 27 5.81 -5.25 12.70
CA LYS A 27 5.04 -6.14 11.84
C LYS A 27 4.44 -5.29 10.71
N ASN A 28 4.04 -5.96 9.63
CA ASN A 28 3.36 -5.32 8.52
C ASN A 28 1.92 -4.98 8.94
N GLU A 29 1.52 -3.70 8.81
CA GLU A 29 0.18 -3.22 9.14
C GLU A 29 -0.38 -2.36 8.01
N GLN A 30 -1.70 -2.42 7.81
CA GLN A 30 -2.42 -1.47 6.98
C GLN A 30 -2.98 -0.36 7.88
N ILE A 31 -2.38 0.82 7.82
CA ILE A 31 -2.82 1.98 8.60
C ILE A 31 -3.15 3.19 7.72
N ASP A 32 -2.78 3.13 6.44
CA ASP A 32 -3.15 4.10 5.42
C ASP A 32 -4.27 3.53 4.56
N TYR A 33 -5.33 4.30 4.38
CA TYR A 33 -6.53 3.86 3.68
C TYR A 33 -6.95 4.91 2.63
N LEU A 34 -7.30 4.43 1.45
CA LEU A 34 -8.07 5.20 0.48
C LEU A 34 -9.44 4.55 0.35
N LEU A 35 -10.45 5.18 0.95
CA LEU A 35 -11.82 4.71 0.95
C LEU A 35 -12.64 5.51 -0.06
N VAL A 36 -13.33 4.81 -0.95
CA VAL A 36 -14.09 5.42 -2.04
C VAL A 36 -15.57 5.08 -1.96
N SER A 37 -16.42 5.95 -2.51
CA SER A 37 -17.84 5.68 -2.66
C SER A 37 -18.10 4.60 -3.73
N LYS A 38 -19.30 4.00 -3.72
CA LYS A 38 -19.69 2.95 -4.67
C LYS A 38 -19.47 3.35 -6.15
N PRO A 39 -19.84 4.56 -6.63
CA PRO A 39 -19.61 4.93 -8.03
C PRO A 39 -18.13 4.93 -8.42
N LEU A 40 -17.25 5.44 -7.54
CA LEU A 40 -15.80 5.44 -7.77
C LEU A 40 -15.22 4.03 -7.71
N HIS A 41 -15.69 3.20 -6.78
CA HIS A 41 -15.30 1.79 -6.71
C HIS A 41 -15.64 1.03 -8.00
N ASN A 42 -16.80 1.30 -8.60
CA ASN A 42 -17.22 0.63 -9.84
C ASN A 42 -16.34 0.97 -11.06
N ILE A 43 -15.60 2.08 -11.02
CA ILE A 43 -14.71 2.52 -12.10
C ILE A 43 -13.23 2.43 -11.69
N LEU A 44 -12.92 1.76 -10.57
CA LEU A 44 -11.56 1.51 -10.13
C LEU A 44 -10.86 0.60 -11.14
N ALA A 45 -9.86 1.13 -11.82
CA ALA A 45 -9.08 0.39 -12.81
C ALA A 45 -7.93 -0.37 -12.16
N ASN A 46 -7.26 0.25 -11.19
CA ASN A 46 -6.11 -0.31 -10.49
C ASN A 46 -5.90 0.39 -9.15
N SER A 47 -5.13 -0.25 -8.27
CA SER A 47 -4.71 0.34 -7.01
C SER A 47 -3.40 -0.29 -6.56
N GLY A 48 -2.80 0.23 -5.50
CA GLY A 48 -1.59 -0.38 -4.97
C GLY A 48 -1.00 0.36 -3.79
N VAL A 49 0.10 -0.21 -3.31
CA VAL A 49 0.96 0.43 -2.33
C VAL A 49 2.38 0.43 -2.91
N GLU A 50 2.94 1.62 -3.12
CA GLU A 50 4.35 1.78 -3.49
C GLU A 50 5.20 1.76 -2.21
N ARG A 51 6.08 0.77 -2.10
CA ARG A 51 6.86 0.47 -0.89
C ARG A 51 8.37 0.52 -1.12
N LYS A 52 8.83 0.75 -2.35
CA LYS A 52 10.25 0.74 -2.73
C LYS A 52 11.07 1.85 -2.05
N GLY A 53 10.40 2.87 -1.48
CA GLY A 53 11.02 3.92 -0.69
C GLY A 53 11.36 3.54 0.76
N ILE A 54 10.92 2.37 1.23
CA ILE A 54 11.11 1.91 2.62
C ILE A 54 12.49 1.24 2.75
N PHE A 55 13.27 1.67 3.73
CA PHE A 55 14.54 1.02 4.07
C PHE A 55 14.33 -0.42 4.54
N LYS A 56 15.15 -1.35 4.02
CA LYS A 56 15.05 -2.82 4.24
C LYS A 56 13.73 -3.46 3.77
N ILE A 57 13.06 -2.88 2.78
CA ILE A 57 11.81 -3.43 2.23
C ILE A 57 11.93 -4.90 1.79
N GLU A 58 13.10 -5.33 1.32
CA GLU A 58 13.37 -6.73 0.97
C GLU A 58 13.11 -7.68 2.13
N GLU A 59 13.50 -7.29 3.35
CA GLU A 59 13.28 -8.09 4.57
C GLU A 59 11.78 -8.20 4.87
N TYR A 60 11.07 -7.08 4.81
CA TYR A 60 9.65 -7.00 5.19
C TYR A 60 8.69 -7.58 4.14
N SER A 61 9.17 -7.72 2.90
CA SER A 61 8.42 -8.24 1.75
C SER A 61 8.84 -9.65 1.34
N ASN A 62 9.65 -10.36 2.14
CA ASN A 62 10.20 -11.68 1.79
C ASN A 62 10.88 -11.67 0.41
N ASN A 63 11.69 -10.64 0.13
CA ASN A 63 12.43 -10.39 -1.10
C ASN A 63 11.59 -10.14 -2.37
N THR A 64 10.27 -9.98 -2.25
CA THR A 64 9.38 -9.75 -3.42
C THR A 64 9.44 -8.31 -3.94
N ILE A 65 9.80 -7.34 -3.10
CA ILE A 65 9.97 -5.94 -3.46
C ILE A 65 11.44 -5.56 -3.31
N LYS A 66 11.97 -4.84 -4.29
CA LYS A 66 13.33 -4.29 -4.28
C LYS A 66 13.29 -2.79 -4.05
N ALA A 67 14.06 -2.31 -3.08
CA ALA A 67 14.18 -0.89 -2.77
C ALA A 67 14.64 -0.09 -4.00
N PHE A 68 14.31 1.20 -4.02
CA PHE A 68 14.99 2.10 -4.95
C PHE A 68 16.49 2.11 -4.64
N PRO A 69 17.38 2.15 -5.67
CA PRO A 69 18.83 2.09 -5.46
C PRO A 69 19.42 3.20 -4.57
N THR A 70 18.67 4.28 -4.36
CA THR A 70 19.03 5.41 -3.51
C THR A 70 18.75 5.19 -2.03
N VAL A 71 17.91 4.21 -1.66
CA VAL A 71 17.57 3.90 -0.26
C VAL A 71 18.62 2.95 0.31
N LYS A 72 19.72 3.51 0.83
CA LYS A 72 20.87 2.73 1.33
C LYS A 72 20.88 2.59 2.84
N THR A 73 20.31 3.55 3.54
CA THR A 73 20.24 3.61 5.00
C THR A 73 18.85 4.06 5.43
N TYR A 74 18.55 3.96 6.73
CA TYR A 74 17.29 4.48 7.28
C TYR A 74 17.11 5.99 7.03
N THR A 75 18.21 6.78 7.03
CA THR A 75 18.15 8.22 6.76
C THR A 75 17.86 8.55 5.29
N ASP A 76 18.12 7.60 4.38
CA ASP A 76 17.79 7.72 2.96
C ASP A 76 16.39 7.16 2.64
N SER A 77 15.71 6.58 3.64
CA SER A 77 14.33 6.12 3.50
C SER A 77 13.42 7.29 3.18
N ALA A 78 12.52 7.11 2.23
CA ALA A 78 11.50 8.13 1.95
C ALA A 78 10.50 8.24 3.11
N SER A 79 10.14 7.10 3.68
CA SER A 79 9.28 6.95 4.86
C SER A 79 9.35 5.49 5.34
N ASP A 80 8.82 5.20 6.52
CA ASP A 80 8.42 3.87 7.01
C ASP A 80 6.99 3.48 6.55
N HIS A 81 6.29 4.41 5.88
CA HIS A 81 5.04 4.19 5.17
C HIS A 81 5.26 4.05 3.65
N GLY A 82 4.41 3.21 3.04
CA GLY A 82 4.23 3.08 1.60
C GLY A 82 3.04 3.91 1.13
N MET A 83 3.19 4.52 -0.04
CA MET A 83 2.16 5.36 -0.63
C MET A 83 1.01 4.50 -1.17
N VAL A 84 -0.19 4.70 -0.65
CA VAL A 84 -1.43 4.11 -1.19
C VAL A 84 -1.89 4.93 -2.39
N TRP A 85 -2.18 4.27 -3.51
CA TRP A 85 -2.65 4.92 -4.73
C TRP A 85 -3.79 4.14 -5.40
N ALA A 86 -4.57 4.85 -6.22
CA ALA A 86 -5.65 4.28 -7.05
C ALA A 86 -5.74 5.01 -8.40
N GLU A 87 -6.10 4.25 -9.43
CA GLU A 87 -6.36 4.71 -10.78
C GLU A 87 -7.82 4.43 -11.14
N PHE A 88 -8.49 5.41 -11.73
CA PHE A 88 -9.90 5.32 -12.14
C PHE A 88 -10.02 5.54 -13.64
N SER A 89 -10.87 4.77 -14.32
CA SER A 89 -11.14 4.92 -15.75
C SER A 89 -12.53 5.53 -15.96
N PHE A 90 -12.58 6.69 -16.61
CA PHE A 90 -13.80 7.43 -16.91
C PHE A 90 -14.21 7.28 -18.37
#